data_AF-A0A3N5R8T7-F1
#
_entry.id   AF-A0A3N5R8T7-F1
#
_cell.length_a   1.000
_cell.length_b   1.000
_cell.length_c   1.000
_cell.angle_alpha   90.00
_cell.angle_beta   90.00
_cell.angle_gamma   90.00
#
_symmetry.space_group_name_H-M   'P 1'
#
loop_
_entity.id
_entity.type
_entity.pdbx_description
1 polymer ?
#
loop_
_entity_poly.entity_id
_entity_poly.type
_entity_poly.pdbx_seq_one_letter_code
_entity_poly.pdbx_strand_id
1 'polypeptide(L)' 'MPRRSQILALLLPALLVSTSFAEVVRVQIDRREPFAPGVDFGLAGPYERLTGRIYLAVGPSDSAN' A
#
# COMPACT_ATOMS: atom_id res chain seq x y z
N MET A 1 -20.60 29.19 17.18
CA MET A 1 -19.30 29.53 16.57
C MET A 1 -18.19 28.94 17.43
N PRO A 2 -17.29 28.11 16.87
CA PRO A 2 -16.20 27.53 17.65
C PRO A 2 -15.29 28.63 18.19
N ARG A 3 -14.90 28.53 19.47
CA ARG A 3 -13.97 29.49 20.10
C ARG A 3 -12.58 29.33 19.48
N ARG A 4 -11.82 30.43 19.36
CA ARG A 4 -10.43 30.42 18.84
C ARG A 4 -9.54 29.34 19.48
N SER A 5 -9.71 29.10 20.78
CA SER A 5 -8.99 28.05 21.52
C SER A 5 -9.36 26.63 21.06
N GLN A 6 -10.61 26.39 20.67
CA GLN A 6 -11.07 25.10 20.17
C GLN A 6 -10.53 24.83 18.76
N ILE A 7 -10.46 25.87 17.93
CA ILE A 7 -9.85 25.78 16.59
C ILE A 7 -8.35 25.45 16.72
N LEU A 8 -7.65 26.12 17.64
CA LEU A 8 -6.23 25.86 17.88
C LEU A 8 -5.98 24.44 18.43
N ALA A 9 -6.83 23.98 19.35
CA ALA A 9 -6.75 22.62 19.90
C ALA A 9 -6.96 21.53 18.84
N LEU A 10 -7.78 21.77 17.82
CA LEU A 10 -7.97 20.83 16.70
C LEU A 10 -6.85 20.90 15.64
N LEU A 11 -6.31 22.10 15.36
CA LEU A 11 -5.27 22.28 14.34
C LEU A 11 -3.92 21.73 14.78
N LEU A 12 -3.59 21.79 16.08
CA LEU A 12 -2.29 21.37 16.60
C LEU A 12 -1.95 19.88 16.34
N PRO A 13 -2.83 18.89 16.63
CA PRO A 13 -2.54 17.49 16.33
C PRO A 13 -2.55 17.20 14.82
N ALA A 14 -3.35 17.94 14.03
CA ALA A 14 -3.39 17.75 12.58
C ALA A 14 -2.06 18.09 11.90
N LEU A 15 -1.25 18.99 12.49
CA LEU A 15 0.09 19.35 12.02
C LEU A 15 1.16 18.29 12.34
N LEU A 16 0.87 17.33 13.22
CA LEU A 16 1.82 16.29 13.66
C LEU A 16 1.63 14.95 12.91
N VAL A 17 0.72 14.88 11.95
CA VAL A 17 0.51 13.68 11.13
C VAL A 17 1.62 13.57 10.09
N SER A 18 2.49 12.56 10.23
CA SER A 18 3.50 12.20 9.23
C SER A 18 2.93 11.20 8.23
N THR A 19 3.22 11.38 6.94
CA THR A 19 2.93 10.37 5.90
C THR A 19 3.99 9.27 5.94
N SER A 20 3.58 8.03 6.23
CA SER A 20 4.44 6.85 6.04
C SER A 20 4.16 6.25 4.66
N PHE A 21 5.24 5.96 3.91
CA PHE A 21 5.17 5.28 2.62
C PHE A 21 5.93 3.96 2.72
N ALA A 22 5.23 2.85 2.47
CA ALA A 22 5.85 1.56 2.22
C ALA A 22 5.94 1.38 0.70
N GLU A 23 7.01 1.90 0.10
CA GLU A 23 7.20 1.85 -1.35
C GLU A 23 7.53 0.43 -1.79
N VAL A 24 6.79 -0.09 -2.78
CA VAL A 24 7.15 -1.33 -3.46
C VAL A 24 8.35 -1.04 -4.36
N VAL A 25 9.53 -1.45 -3.91
CA VAL A 25 10.78 -1.23 -4.66
C VAL A 25 11.08 -2.35 -5.64
N ARG A 26 10.48 -3.53 -5.46
CA ARG A 26 10.63 -4.66 -6.39
C ARG A 26 9.49 -5.66 -6.26
N VAL A 27 9.01 -6.14 -7.41
CA VAL A 27 8.14 -7.32 -7.50
C VAL A 27 8.95 -8.44 -8.16
N GLN A 28 9.20 -9.52 -7.42
CA GLN A 28 9.82 -10.73 -7.93
C GLN A 28 8.74 -11.77 -8.17
N ILE A 29 8.67 -12.28 -9.40
CA ILE A 29 7.77 -13.37 -9.78
C ILE A 29 8.63 -14.62 -9.94
N ASP A 30 8.44 -15.60 -9.06
CA ASP A 30 9.16 -16.88 -9.10
C ASP A 30 8.44 -17.89 -10.01
N ARG A 31 7.10 -17.84 -10.04
CA ARG A 31 6.27 -18.70 -10.89
C ARG A 31 5.09 -17.95 -11.47
N ARG A 32 4.75 -18.30 -12.70
CA ARG A 32 3.56 -17.87 -13.43
C ARG A 32 2.91 -19.09 -14.05
N GLU A 33 1.61 -19.24 -13.87
CA GLU A 33 0.85 -20.36 -14.43
C GLU A 33 -0.61 -19.96 -14.67
N PRO A 34 -1.36 -20.65 -15.54
CA PRO A 34 -2.78 -20.39 -15.71
C PRO A 34 -3.54 -20.55 -14.40
N PHE A 35 -4.39 -19.59 -14.07
CA PHE A 35 -5.37 -19.73 -13.01
C PHE A 35 -6.63 -20.41 -13.57
N ALA A 36 -7.28 -21.25 -12.78
CA ALA A 36 -8.52 -21.93 -13.14
C ALA A 36 -8.47 -22.56 -14.56
N PRO A 37 -7.60 -23.56 -14.79
CA PRO A 37 -7.21 -24.05 -16.11
C PRO A 37 -7.17 -23.09 -17.32
N GLY A 38 -6.97 -21.79 -17.14
CA GLY A 38 -7.04 -20.80 -18.22
C GLY A 38 -8.47 -20.46 -18.66
N VAL A 39 -9.47 -20.60 -17.78
CA VAL A 39 -10.86 -20.19 -18.02
C VAL A 39 -10.93 -18.67 -18.24
N ASP A 40 -11.71 -18.26 -19.23
CA ASP A 40 -11.99 -16.86 -19.52
C ASP A 40 -12.95 -16.23 -18.51
N PHE A 41 -12.60 -15.04 -18.02
CA PHE A 41 -13.44 -14.26 -17.13
C PHE A 41 -14.01 -13.04 -17.86
N GLY A 42 -15.08 -13.27 -18.62
CA GLY A 42 -15.79 -12.21 -19.34
C GLY A 42 -14.89 -11.49 -20.35
N LEU A 43 -14.87 -10.16 -20.31
CA LEU A 43 -14.07 -9.34 -21.23
C LEU A 43 -12.57 -9.32 -20.89
N ALA A 44 -12.18 -9.77 -19.70
CA ALA A 44 -10.79 -9.70 -19.25
C ALA A 44 -9.94 -10.89 -19.74
N GLY A 45 -10.57 -11.98 -20.18
CA GLY A 45 -9.88 -13.19 -20.66
C GLY A 45 -9.34 -14.09 -19.53
N PRO A 46 -8.33 -14.94 -19.83
CA PRO A 46 -7.85 -15.95 -18.90
C PRO A 46 -6.84 -15.37 -17.93
N TYR A 47 -6.96 -15.72 -16.65
CA TYR A 47 -6.12 -15.16 -15.59
C TYR A 47 -4.88 -16.02 -15.35
N GLU A 48 -3.84 -15.41 -14.81
CA GLU A 48 -2.62 -16.08 -14.37
C GLU A 48 -2.50 -16.03 -12.85
N ARG A 49 -2.02 -17.12 -12.25
CA ARG A 49 -1.53 -17.13 -10.88
C ARG A 49 -0.04 -16.79 -10.89
N LEU A 50 0.32 -15.73 -10.16
CA LEU A 50 1.70 -15.33 -9.92
C LEU A 50 2.08 -15.67 -8.47
N THR A 51 3.21 -16.35 -8.30
CA THR A 51 3.78 -16.64 -6.98
C THR A 51 5.17 -16.05 -6.90
N GLY A 52 5.50 -15.37 -5.81
CA GLY A 52 6.81 -14.76 -5.62
C GLY A 52 6.84 -13.84 -4.41
N ARG A 53 7.63 -12.77 -4.48
CA ARG A 53 7.87 -11.83 -3.38
C ARG A 53 7.71 -10.38 -3.80
N ILE A 54 7.13 -9.59 -2.91
CA ILE A 54 7.13 -8.12 -2.99
C ILE A 54 8.16 -7.62 -1.99
N TYR A 55 9.06 -6.76 -2.44
CA TYR A 55 10.03 -6.08 -1.60
C TYR A 55 9.53 -4.66 -1.36
N LEU A 56 9.38 -4.32 -0.09
CA LEU A 56 9.01 -3.00 0.38
C LEU A 56 10.26 -2.35 0.98
N ALA A 57 10.46 -1.06 0.72
CA ALA A 57 11.43 -0.27 1.45
C ALA A 57 10.72 0.57 2.50
N VAL A 58 11.29 0.59 3.70
CA VAL A 58 10.91 1.49 4.79
C VAL A 58 12.12 2.36 5.13
N GLY A 59 11.86 3.57 5.60
CA GLY A 59 12.92 4.49 6.02
C GLY A 59 13.70 3.89 7.20
N PRO A 60 15.04 3.92 7.20
CA PRO A 60 15.84 3.33 8.29
C PRO A 60 15.64 4.02 9.64
N SER A 61 15.15 5.26 9.63
CA SER A 61 14.81 6.06 10.80
C SER A 61 13.35 5.94 11.22
N ASP A 62 12.56 5.11 10.56
CA ASP A 62 11.18 4.83 10.97
C ASP A 62 11.21 4.01 12.28
N SER A 63 10.45 4.45 13.28
CA SER A 63 10.39 3.80 14.59
C SER A 63 9.92 2.35 14.56
N ALA A 64 9.25 1.94 13.48
CA ALA A 64 8.76 0.57 13.29
C ALA A 64 9.73 -0.36 12.52
N ASN A 65 10.91 0.14 12.10
CA ASN A 65 11.93 -0.62 11.38
C ASN A 65 13.04 -1.15 12.29
#